data_AF-A0A8S3TD02-F1
#
_entry.id   AF-A0A8S3TD02-F1
#
_cell.length_a   1.000
_cell.length_b   1.000
_cell.length_c   1.000
_cell.angle_alpha   90.00
_cell.angle_beta   90.00
_cell.angle_gamma   90.00
#
_symmetry.space_group_name_H-M   'P 1'
#
loop_
_entity.id
_entity.type
_entity.pdbx_description
1 polymer ?
#
loop_
_entity_poly.entity_id
_entity_poly.type
_entity_poly.pdbx_seq_one_letter_code
_entity_poly.pdbx_strand_id
1 'polypeptide(L)'
;MWKVERLADHVHLGQSQFRASLRAQYSPGMFHGKTKEENKQLKTVFSKDLKCRCSMILKKLMEKYDKNINEISKDLPKVLDATLRCYDGDCTQCHEYSIVCKGDDALNWWSRSHYLSTYQITALQMDKTDKFLLQEILKMKLTTAAVESMKLYDNTNKNEGVHRALSVNLPKNVIYSKNMEGRLASGVHRNNNMPGTSTQLKCTNLGVELSERSKRYLKKMDTDFKYNQDYILRPEVQKRRLQQNAERLAEHKTWREMNKKHDYYCKGQLDPQPALQFQDHDSYCKPKLPRPAAD
;
A
#
# COMPACT_ATOMS: atom_id res chain seq x y z
N MET A 1 26.08 6.13 -25.82
CA MET A 1 25.78 4.89 -25.06
C MET A 1 24.82 5.26 -23.94
N TRP A 2 23.62 4.66 -23.87
CA TRP A 2 22.63 4.98 -22.84
C TRP A 2 23.07 4.36 -21.51
N LYS A 3 23.27 5.18 -20.47
CA LYS A 3 23.55 4.66 -19.12
C LYS A 3 22.24 4.14 -18.54
N VAL A 4 22.12 2.81 -18.41
CA VAL A 4 20.96 2.17 -17.79
C VAL A 4 21.21 2.08 -16.29
N GLU A 5 20.48 2.90 -15.52
CA GLU A 5 20.50 2.84 -14.06
C GLU A 5 19.26 2.11 -13.56
N ARG A 6 19.43 1.16 -12.63
CA ARG A 6 18.31 0.48 -11.98
C ARG A 6 17.80 1.35 -10.82
N LEU A 7 16.68 2.01 -11.02
CA LEU A 7 15.99 2.78 -10.00
C LEU A 7 14.94 1.94 -9.26
N ALA A 8 14.64 2.33 -8.03
CA ALA A 8 13.67 1.66 -7.18
C ALA A 8 12.25 2.22 -7.40
N ASP A 9 11.27 1.33 -7.43
CA ASP A 9 9.85 1.70 -7.38
C ASP A 9 9.42 1.91 -5.92
N HIS A 10 8.96 3.12 -5.62
CA HIS A 10 8.49 3.50 -4.29
C HIS A 10 7.32 2.65 -3.76
N VAL A 11 6.50 2.07 -4.64
CA VAL A 11 5.38 1.18 -4.29
C VAL A 11 5.89 -0.19 -3.87
N HIS A 12 6.79 -0.78 -4.68
CA HIS A 12 7.41 -2.06 -4.35
C HIS A 12 8.27 -1.98 -3.09
N LEU A 13 9.03 -0.89 -2.93
CA LEU A 13 9.80 -0.64 -1.71
C LEU A 13 8.88 -0.51 -0.48
N GLY A 14 7.72 0.14 -0.63
CA GLY A 14 6.70 0.18 0.43
C GLY A 14 6.16 -1.22 0.78
N GLN A 15 6.02 -2.11 -0.20
CA GLN A 15 5.61 -3.48 0.07
C GLN A 15 6.71 -4.29 0.79
N SER A 16 7.97 -4.08 0.42
CA SER A 16 9.12 -4.65 1.13
C SER A 16 9.20 -4.14 2.57
N GLN A 17 8.97 -2.85 2.81
CA GLN A 17 8.92 -2.25 4.15
C GLN A 17 7.82 -2.87 5.01
N PHE A 18 6.61 -3.04 4.46
CA PHE A 18 5.53 -3.74 5.15
C PHE A 18 5.94 -5.16 5.56
N ARG A 19 6.57 -5.91 4.65
CA ARG A 19 7.03 -7.29 4.94
C ARG A 19 8.14 -7.31 5.99
N ALA A 20 9.05 -6.35 5.96
CA ALA A 20 10.12 -6.22 6.96
C ALA A 20 9.53 -5.98 8.36
N SER A 21 8.63 -4.99 8.49
CA SER A 21 7.92 -4.74 9.77
C SER A 21 7.10 -5.95 10.24
N LEU A 22 6.45 -6.66 9.33
CA LEU A 22 5.66 -7.84 9.70
C LEU A 22 6.54 -8.99 10.21
N ARG A 23 7.79 -9.09 9.75
CA ARG A 23 8.75 -10.13 10.15
C ARG A 23 9.61 -9.73 11.35
N ALA A 24 9.76 -8.43 11.63
CA ALA A 24 10.56 -7.92 12.74
C ALA A 24 10.12 -8.52 14.08
N GLN A 25 11.06 -8.92 14.92
CA GLN A 25 10.77 -9.50 16.23
C GLN A 25 10.70 -8.38 17.27
N TYR A 26 9.54 -7.72 17.32
CA TYR A 26 9.26 -6.73 18.36
C TYR A 26 9.10 -7.37 19.73
N SER A 27 9.34 -6.60 20.77
CA SER A 27 9.14 -7.02 22.16
C SER A 27 7.69 -7.45 22.39
N PRO A 28 7.43 -8.41 23.30
CA PRO A 28 6.06 -8.82 23.63
C PRO A 28 5.19 -7.68 24.16
N GLY A 29 5.82 -6.68 24.79
CA GLY A 29 5.16 -5.53 25.40
C GLY A 29 4.80 -4.43 24.42
N MET A 30 5.42 -4.36 23.23
CA MET A 30 5.23 -3.25 22.28
C MET A 30 3.76 -2.97 21.95
N PHE A 31 2.96 -4.03 21.83
CA PHE A 31 1.54 -3.95 21.51
C PHE A 31 0.68 -4.37 22.71
N HIS A 32 -0.47 -3.72 22.88
CA HIS A 32 -1.38 -3.92 24.02
C HIS A 32 -2.39 -5.07 23.81
N GLY A 33 -2.08 -6.06 22.97
CA GLY A 33 -2.97 -7.21 22.72
C GLY A 33 -2.94 -8.19 23.90
N LYS A 34 -4.11 -8.74 24.25
CA LYS A 34 -4.22 -9.69 25.38
C LYS A 34 -3.74 -11.09 25.00
N THR A 35 -3.85 -11.45 23.72
CA THR A 35 -3.41 -12.73 23.19
C THR A 35 -2.31 -12.57 22.14
N LYS A 36 -1.60 -13.67 21.82
CA LYS A 36 -0.59 -13.68 20.77
C LYS A 36 -1.18 -13.36 19.40
N GLU A 37 -2.40 -13.82 19.15
CA GLU A 37 -3.16 -13.61 17.92
C GLU A 37 -3.55 -12.14 17.76
N GLU A 38 -3.99 -11.50 18.85
CA GLU A 38 -4.28 -10.06 18.88
C GLU A 38 -3.02 -9.25 18.63
N ASN A 39 -1.90 -9.58 19.27
CA ASN A 39 -0.62 -8.92 19.01
C ASN A 39 -0.15 -9.11 17.56
N LYS A 40 -0.35 -10.28 16.96
CA LYS A 40 -0.06 -10.52 15.53
C LYS A 40 -0.94 -9.65 14.63
N GLN A 41 -2.20 -9.44 15.00
CA GLN A 41 -3.11 -8.54 14.29
C GLN A 41 -2.67 -7.08 14.41
N LEU A 42 -2.40 -6.59 15.63
CA LEU A 42 -1.94 -5.22 15.87
C LEU A 42 -0.63 -4.94 15.12
N LYS A 43 0.32 -5.89 15.14
CA LYS A 43 1.55 -5.82 14.34
C LYS A 43 1.29 -5.73 12.84
N THR A 44 0.30 -6.47 12.33
CA THR A 44 -0.07 -6.41 10.91
C THR A 44 -0.65 -5.04 10.55
N VAL A 45 -1.50 -4.49 11.42
CA VAL A 45 -2.10 -3.15 11.26
C VAL A 45 -1.02 -2.08 11.32
N PHE A 46 -0.14 -2.13 12.33
CA PHE A 46 1.01 -1.24 12.46
C PHE A 46 1.94 -1.29 11.24
N SER A 47 2.20 -2.47 10.71
CA SER A 47 3.03 -2.61 9.50
C SER A 47 2.40 -1.95 8.27
N LYS A 48 1.06 -1.98 8.15
CA LYS A 48 0.33 -1.26 7.08
C LYS A 48 0.40 0.25 7.30
N ASP A 49 0.25 0.70 8.55
CA ASP A 49 0.40 2.09 8.94
C ASP A 49 1.78 2.62 8.56
N LEU A 50 2.85 1.93 8.97
CA LEU A 50 4.23 2.32 8.72
C LEU A 50 4.52 2.51 7.23
N LYS A 51 4.07 1.56 6.40
CA LYS A 51 4.14 1.65 4.92
C LYS A 51 3.41 2.90 4.42
N CYS A 52 2.20 3.14 4.91
CA CYS A 52 1.35 4.25 4.48
C CYS A 52 1.99 5.59 4.86
N ARG A 53 2.39 5.74 6.14
CA ARG A 53 3.05 6.92 6.69
C ARG A 53 4.31 7.28 5.91
N CYS A 54 5.22 6.32 5.71
CA CYS A 54 6.46 6.57 4.96
C CYS A 54 6.19 6.98 3.50
N SER A 55 5.16 6.40 2.88
CA SER A 55 4.78 6.77 1.52
C SER A 55 4.18 8.18 1.45
N MET A 56 3.41 8.58 2.46
CA MET A 56 2.89 9.95 2.59
C MET A 56 4.00 10.97 2.84
N ILE A 57 4.93 10.65 3.75
CA ILE A 57 6.11 11.50 4.03
C ILE A 57 6.91 11.72 2.74
N LEU A 58 7.27 10.64 2.05
CA LEU A 58 8.03 10.72 0.81
C LEU A 58 7.29 11.54 -0.26
N LYS A 59 5.99 11.30 -0.45
CA LYS A 59 5.15 12.08 -1.37
C LYS A 59 5.22 13.58 -1.04
N LYS A 60 5.05 13.93 0.23
CA LYS A 60 5.04 15.33 0.68
C LYS A 60 6.41 15.99 0.58
N LEU A 61 7.49 15.28 0.82
CA LEU A 61 8.85 15.79 0.60
C LEU A 61 9.12 16.03 -0.88
N MET A 62 8.74 15.10 -1.76
CA MET A 62 8.85 15.25 -3.21
C MET A 62 8.02 16.45 -3.72
N GLU A 63 6.84 16.68 -3.16
CA GLU A 63 6.01 17.87 -3.45
C GLU A 63 6.63 19.17 -2.92
N LYS A 64 7.09 19.18 -1.66
CA LYS A 64 7.64 20.37 -0.98
C LYS A 64 8.88 20.92 -1.67
N TYR A 65 9.75 20.02 -2.14
CA TYR A 65 11.05 20.37 -2.71
C TYR A 65 11.11 20.25 -4.23
N ASP A 66 9.96 20.10 -4.89
CA ASP A 66 9.87 19.87 -6.35
C ASP A 66 10.86 18.80 -6.85
N LYS A 67 10.91 17.68 -6.11
CA LYS A 67 11.83 16.54 -6.35
C LYS A 67 13.32 16.88 -6.30
N ASN A 68 13.72 17.99 -5.68
CA ASN A 68 15.13 18.30 -5.41
C ASN A 68 15.67 17.37 -4.32
N ILE A 69 16.38 16.32 -4.74
CA ILE A 69 16.89 15.27 -3.84
C ILE A 69 17.90 15.81 -2.84
N ASN A 70 18.69 16.82 -3.19
CA ASN A 70 19.68 17.42 -2.29
C ASN A 70 19.00 18.10 -1.10
N GLU A 71 17.94 18.87 -1.34
CA GLU A 71 17.16 19.51 -0.28
C GLU A 71 16.40 18.49 0.58
N ILE A 72 15.79 17.49 -0.07
CA ILE A 72 15.12 16.38 0.65
C ILE A 72 16.11 15.67 1.57
N SER A 73 17.33 15.43 1.10
CA SER A 73 18.36 14.71 1.84
C SER A 73 18.87 15.46 3.08
N LYS A 74 18.85 16.80 3.06
CA LYS A 74 19.22 17.63 4.22
C LYS A 74 18.20 17.49 5.36
N ASP A 75 16.91 17.43 5.02
CA ASP A 75 15.83 17.34 6.00
C ASP A 75 15.55 15.92 6.49
N LEU A 76 15.88 14.92 5.68
CA LEU A 76 15.51 13.53 5.92
C LEU A 76 15.91 12.98 7.31
N PRO A 77 17.11 13.27 7.85
CA PRO A 77 17.48 12.80 9.19
C PRO A 77 16.55 13.34 10.28
N LYS A 78 16.12 14.60 10.19
CA LYS A 78 15.20 15.23 11.15
C LYS A 78 13.79 14.65 11.02
N VAL A 79 13.34 14.44 9.78
CA VAL A 79 12.04 13.80 9.49
C VAL A 79 12.00 12.36 10.04
N LEU A 80 13.10 11.61 9.88
CA LEU A 80 13.26 10.26 10.41
C LEU A 80 13.18 10.26 11.95
N ASP A 81 13.94 11.13 12.61
CA ASP A 81 13.96 11.23 14.08
C ASP A 81 12.57 11.61 14.62
N ALA A 82 11.95 12.66 14.08
CA ALA A 82 10.61 13.08 14.48
C ALA A 82 9.54 12.01 14.23
N THR A 83 9.68 11.21 13.17
CA THR A 83 8.78 10.10 12.89
C THR A 83 8.92 8.99 13.92
N LEU A 84 10.16 8.64 14.29
CA LEU A 84 10.46 7.63 15.30
C LEU A 84 9.93 8.07 16.69
N ARG A 85 10.25 9.29 17.11
CA ARG A 85 9.75 9.89 18.37
C ARG A 85 8.23 9.93 18.43
N CYS A 86 7.58 10.26 17.31
CA CYS A 86 6.13 10.29 17.24
C CYS A 86 5.51 8.92 17.50
N TYR A 87 6.11 7.82 17.01
CA TYR A 87 5.65 6.47 17.35
C TYR A 87 5.96 6.07 18.79
N ASP A 88 6.94 6.70 19.42
CA ASP A 88 7.27 6.58 20.85
C ASP A 88 6.35 7.41 21.76
N GLY A 89 5.40 8.14 21.17
CA GLY A 89 4.46 9.00 21.88
C GLY A 89 4.94 10.45 22.03
N ASP A 90 6.19 10.77 21.68
CA ASP A 90 6.72 12.14 21.70
C ASP A 90 6.42 12.86 20.38
N CYS A 91 5.46 13.78 20.42
CA CYS A 91 5.08 14.60 19.27
C CYS A 91 5.69 16.01 19.26
N THR A 92 6.61 16.33 20.18
CA THR A 92 7.17 17.70 20.33
C THR A 92 7.81 18.24 19.04
N GLN A 93 8.45 17.37 18.27
CA GLN A 93 9.10 17.73 17.00
C GLN A 93 8.18 17.61 15.77
N CYS A 94 6.93 17.18 15.95
CA CYS A 94 6.06 16.88 14.81
C CYS A 94 5.73 18.13 13.99
N HIS A 95 5.43 19.24 14.67
CA HIS A 95 5.09 20.50 14.03
C HIS A 95 6.18 20.98 13.06
N GLU A 96 7.45 20.78 13.40
CA GLU A 96 8.57 21.24 12.59
C GLU A 96 9.01 20.20 11.53
N TYR A 97 9.08 18.92 11.91
CA TYR A 97 9.80 17.92 11.11
C TYR A 97 8.97 16.72 10.63
N SER A 98 7.80 16.42 11.19
CA SER A 98 7.10 15.15 10.89
C SER A 98 6.39 15.13 9.54
N ILE A 99 6.28 16.27 8.83
CA ILE A 99 5.67 16.48 7.48
C ILE A 99 4.18 16.10 7.37
N VAL A 100 3.73 15.06 8.07
CA VAL A 100 2.39 14.46 7.99
C VAL A 100 1.64 14.46 9.33
N CYS A 101 2.33 14.76 10.44
CA CYS A 101 1.78 14.90 11.78
C CYS A 101 2.02 16.34 12.27
N LYS A 102 1.03 16.98 12.90
CA LYS A 102 1.19 18.33 13.45
C LYS A 102 1.57 18.35 14.93
N GLY A 103 1.30 17.26 15.65
CA GLY A 103 1.60 17.12 17.07
C GLY A 103 0.51 17.63 18.02
N ASP A 104 -0.57 18.23 17.51
CA ASP A 104 -1.72 18.64 18.31
C ASP A 104 -2.61 17.44 18.69
N ASP A 105 -3.35 17.51 19.80
CA ASP A 105 -4.23 16.43 20.28
C ASP A 105 -5.24 15.97 19.22
N ALA A 106 -5.79 16.90 18.45
CA ALA A 106 -6.73 16.59 17.37
C ALA A 106 -6.04 16.19 16.05
N LEU A 107 -4.78 16.55 15.84
CA LEU A 107 -4.08 16.45 14.53
C LEU A 107 -2.76 15.66 14.61
N ASN A 108 -2.62 14.82 15.64
CA ASN A 108 -1.51 13.88 15.75
C ASN A 108 -1.68 12.66 14.82
N TRP A 109 -0.63 11.86 14.70
CA TRP A 109 -0.64 10.71 13.79
C TRP A 109 -1.58 9.60 14.25
N TRP A 110 -1.74 9.42 15.57
CA TRP A 110 -2.57 8.37 16.18
C TRP A 110 -4.05 8.53 15.81
N SER A 111 -4.55 9.78 15.83
CA SER A 111 -5.92 10.09 15.40
C SER A 111 -6.06 10.13 13.88
N ARG A 112 -5.05 10.65 13.17
CA ARG A 112 -5.07 10.81 11.72
C ARG A 112 -4.96 9.50 10.94
N SER A 113 -4.24 8.52 11.46
CA SER A 113 -4.08 7.24 10.79
C SER A 113 -5.36 6.43 10.85
N HIS A 114 -5.92 6.03 9.71
CA HIS A 114 -7.04 5.09 9.67
C HIS A 114 -6.68 3.72 10.21
N TYR A 115 -5.42 3.29 10.08
CA TYR A 115 -5.01 1.99 10.60
C TYR A 115 -4.98 2.01 12.13
N LEU A 116 -4.34 3.01 12.72
CA LEU A 116 -4.21 3.10 14.17
C LEU A 116 -5.54 3.46 14.83
N SER A 117 -6.27 4.45 14.31
CA SER A 117 -7.54 4.90 14.89
C SER A 117 -8.64 3.82 14.85
N THR A 118 -8.83 3.11 13.72
CA THR A 118 -9.83 2.01 13.63
C THR A 118 -9.52 0.87 14.60
N TYR A 119 -8.24 0.63 14.89
CA TYR A 119 -7.80 -0.38 15.85
C TYR A 119 -7.60 0.15 17.27
N GLN A 120 -7.89 1.44 17.50
CA GLN A 120 -7.71 2.12 18.79
C GLN A 120 -6.30 1.99 19.36
N ILE A 121 -5.29 1.94 18.48
CA ILE A 121 -3.88 1.96 18.87
C ILE A 121 -3.51 3.42 19.13
N THR A 122 -3.41 3.79 20.40
CA THR A 122 -3.12 5.17 20.82
C THR A 122 -1.67 5.37 21.30
N ALA A 123 -0.97 4.28 21.63
CA ALA A 123 0.42 4.29 22.02
C ALA A 123 1.07 2.93 21.72
N LEU A 124 2.40 2.93 21.59
CA LEU A 124 3.23 1.73 21.52
C LEU A 124 4.19 1.74 22.71
N GLN A 125 4.36 0.60 23.36
CA GLN A 125 5.27 0.47 24.51
C GLN A 125 6.64 -0.03 24.02
N MET A 126 7.35 0.82 23.28
CA MET A 126 8.60 0.44 22.64
C MET A 126 9.77 0.41 23.62
N ASP A 127 10.50 -0.71 23.65
CA ASP A 127 11.80 -0.76 24.29
C ASP A 127 12.92 -0.22 23.36
N LYS A 128 14.17 -0.24 23.82
CA LYS A 128 15.32 0.22 23.01
C LYS A 128 15.52 -0.61 21.73
N THR A 129 15.23 -1.91 21.80
CA THR A 129 15.35 -2.85 20.67
C THR A 129 14.27 -2.57 19.62
N ASP A 130 13.04 -2.32 20.06
CA ASP A 130 11.92 -1.96 19.20
C ASP A 130 12.19 -0.65 18.45
N LYS A 131 12.72 0.36 19.15
CA LYS A 131 13.12 1.64 18.54
C LYS A 131 14.19 1.43 17.47
N PHE A 132 15.20 0.62 17.75
CA PHE A 132 16.24 0.29 16.77
C PHE A 132 15.65 -0.42 15.53
N LEU A 133 14.84 -1.45 15.73
CA LEU A 133 14.18 -2.18 14.64
C LEU A 133 13.31 -1.25 13.79
N LEU A 134 12.50 -0.40 14.45
CA LEU A 134 11.64 0.56 13.77
C LEU A 134 12.46 1.57 12.97
N GLN A 135 13.56 2.08 13.53
CA GLN A 135 14.46 2.98 12.84
C GLN A 135 15.03 2.35 11.55
N GLU A 136 15.50 1.10 11.62
CA GLU A 136 16.02 0.37 10.44
C GLU A 136 14.94 0.15 9.38
N ILE A 137 13.70 -0.14 9.78
CA ILE A 137 12.58 -0.29 8.84
C ILE A 137 12.19 1.06 8.23
N LEU A 138 12.21 2.15 8.99
CA LEU A 138 11.95 3.49 8.46
C LEU A 138 13.01 3.89 7.44
N LYS A 139 14.30 3.58 7.73
CA LYS A 139 15.43 3.86 6.83
C LYS A 139 15.31 3.20 5.46
N MET A 140 14.55 2.11 5.32
CA MET A 140 14.27 1.49 4.03
C MET A 140 13.66 2.46 3.01
N LYS A 141 12.96 3.52 3.44
CA LYS A 141 12.40 4.57 2.57
C LYS A 141 12.89 5.97 2.90
N LEU A 142 13.27 6.20 4.15
CA LEU A 142 13.63 7.52 4.69
C LEU A 142 15.14 7.63 4.93
N THR A 143 15.94 7.21 3.94
CA THR A 143 17.39 7.49 3.87
C THR A 143 17.73 8.17 2.56
N THR A 144 18.81 8.95 2.56
CA THR A 144 19.32 9.62 1.36
C THR A 144 19.52 8.63 0.21
N ALA A 145 20.14 7.48 0.49
CA ALA A 145 20.34 6.43 -0.51
C ALA A 145 19.01 5.87 -1.06
N ALA A 146 18.01 5.64 -0.20
CA ALA A 146 16.70 5.19 -0.64
C ALA A 146 15.99 6.24 -1.51
N VAL A 147 16.04 7.52 -1.11
CA VAL A 147 15.44 8.62 -1.86
C VAL A 147 16.12 8.80 -3.22
N GLU A 148 17.46 8.72 -3.27
CA GLU A 148 18.24 8.78 -4.51
C GLU A 148 17.85 7.64 -5.47
N SER A 149 17.69 6.42 -4.94
CA SER A 149 17.22 5.28 -5.73
C SER A 149 15.80 5.48 -6.28
N MET A 150 14.99 6.34 -5.64
CA MET A 150 13.63 6.69 -6.03
C MET A 150 13.53 8.09 -6.67
N LYS A 151 14.64 8.68 -7.16
CA LYS A 151 14.71 10.09 -7.60
C LYS A 151 13.67 10.52 -8.64
N LEU A 152 13.25 9.61 -9.53
CA LEU A 152 12.21 9.90 -10.53
C LEU A 152 10.80 9.95 -9.93
N TYR A 153 10.64 9.38 -8.73
CA TYR A 153 9.37 9.19 -8.03
C TYR A 153 8.28 8.61 -8.94
N ASP A 154 8.69 7.62 -9.74
CA ASP A 154 7.83 6.92 -10.67
C ASP A 154 7.41 5.55 -10.10
N ASN A 155 6.46 4.89 -10.76
CA ASN A 155 6.07 3.53 -10.43
C ASN A 155 6.06 2.61 -11.65
N THR A 156 6.15 1.32 -11.37
CA THR A 156 6.16 0.27 -12.38
C THR A 156 4.89 0.30 -13.24
N ASN A 157 3.73 0.67 -12.66
CA ASN A 157 2.47 0.79 -13.41
C ASN A 157 2.54 1.84 -14.54
N LYS A 158 3.18 2.99 -14.30
CA LYS A 158 3.38 4.02 -15.33
C LYS A 158 4.35 3.51 -16.40
N ASN A 159 5.45 2.89 -15.99
CA ASN A 159 6.40 2.28 -16.92
C ASN A 159 5.72 1.21 -17.80
N GLU A 160 4.98 0.29 -17.18
CA GLU A 160 4.18 -0.72 -17.89
C GLU A 160 3.12 -0.10 -18.80
N GLY A 161 2.49 1.00 -18.39
CA GLY A 161 1.54 1.74 -19.21
C GLY A 161 2.19 2.24 -20.50
N VAL A 162 3.39 2.82 -20.39
CA VAL A 162 4.18 3.22 -21.56
C VAL A 162 4.56 2.02 -22.41
N HIS A 163 5.09 0.94 -21.81
CA HIS A 163 5.44 -0.28 -22.52
C HIS A 163 4.24 -0.93 -23.25
N ARG A 164 3.06 -0.95 -22.62
CA ARG A 164 1.82 -1.42 -23.24
C ARG A 164 1.43 -0.54 -24.42
N ALA A 165 1.45 0.77 -24.24
CA ALA A 165 1.16 1.71 -25.32
C ALA A 165 2.15 1.56 -26.50
N LEU A 166 3.43 1.34 -26.23
CA LEU A 166 4.44 1.06 -27.25
C LEU A 166 4.22 -0.29 -27.90
N SER A 167 3.89 -1.34 -27.14
CA SER A 167 3.65 -2.69 -27.68
C SER A 167 2.43 -2.73 -28.62
N VAL A 168 1.43 -1.88 -28.41
CA VAL A 168 0.30 -1.72 -29.33
C VAL A 168 0.74 -1.06 -30.64
N ASN A 169 1.68 -0.10 -30.59
CA ASN A 169 2.20 0.58 -31.78
C ASN A 169 3.32 -0.21 -32.49
N LEU A 170 4.03 -1.07 -31.77
CA LEU A 170 5.15 -1.89 -32.22
C LEU A 170 5.00 -3.31 -31.65
N PRO A 171 4.01 -4.07 -32.13
CA PRO A 171 3.81 -5.45 -31.71
C PRO A 171 5.02 -6.32 -32.07
N LYS A 172 5.44 -7.19 -31.15
CA LYS A 172 6.66 -8.01 -31.27
C LYS A 172 6.66 -8.97 -32.46
N ASN A 173 5.48 -9.35 -32.94
CA ASN A 173 5.28 -10.29 -34.03
C ASN A 173 5.21 -9.63 -35.42
N VAL A 174 5.41 -8.31 -35.51
CA VAL A 174 5.39 -7.60 -36.80
C VAL A 174 6.65 -6.78 -36.98
N ILE A 175 7.30 -6.95 -38.13
CA ILE A 175 8.51 -6.23 -38.50
C ILE A 175 8.12 -4.97 -39.28
N TYR A 176 8.49 -3.80 -38.75
CA TYR A 176 8.22 -2.48 -39.35
C TYR A 176 9.49 -1.87 -39.96
N SER A 177 10.09 -2.54 -40.93
CA SER A 177 11.42 -2.16 -41.47
C SER A 177 11.52 -0.72 -41.98
N LYS A 178 10.45 -0.17 -42.57
CA LYS A 178 10.45 1.19 -43.15
C LYS A 178 9.86 2.28 -42.24
N ASN A 179 9.00 1.92 -41.29
CA ASN A 179 8.20 2.90 -40.54
C ASN A 179 8.21 2.71 -39.02
N MET A 180 9.07 1.82 -38.48
CA MET A 180 9.20 1.58 -37.04
C MET A 180 9.42 2.88 -36.26
N GLU A 181 10.35 3.72 -36.70
CA GLU A 181 10.68 4.97 -36.02
C GLU A 181 9.48 5.94 -35.97
N GLY A 182 8.77 6.09 -37.09
CA GLY A 182 7.56 6.91 -37.17
C GLY A 182 6.45 6.40 -36.25
N ARG A 183 6.28 5.07 -36.15
CA ARG A 183 5.29 4.46 -35.23
C ARG A 183 5.70 4.63 -33.77
N LEU A 184 6.98 4.49 -33.45
CA LEU A 184 7.53 4.75 -32.12
C LEU A 184 7.25 6.20 -31.71
N ALA A 185 7.67 7.16 -32.54
CA ALA A 185 7.48 8.59 -32.30
C ALA A 185 5.99 8.95 -32.17
N SER A 186 5.13 8.39 -33.03
CA SER A 186 3.68 8.58 -32.97
C SER A 186 3.06 8.07 -31.67
N GLY A 187 3.54 6.92 -31.17
CA GLY A 187 3.13 6.33 -29.89
C GLY A 187 3.57 7.15 -28.69
N VAL A 188 4.84 7.59 -28.67
CA VAL A 188 5.39 8.49 -27.64
C VAL A 188 4.63 9.82 -27.62
N HIS A 189 4.41 10.43 -28.79
CA HIS A 189 3.66 11.69 -28.92
C HIS A 189 2.24 11.57 -28.34
N ARG A 190 1.54 10.46 -28.62
CA ARG A 190 0.20 10.22 -28.08
C ARG A 190 0.20 10.01 -26.57
N ASN A 191 1.23 9.42 -25.99
CA ASN A 191 1.31 9.24 -24.53
C ASN A 191 1.58 10.55 -23.79
N ASN A 192 2.27 11.50 -24.45
CA ASN A 192 2.62 12.79 -23.86
C ASN A 192 1.57 13.88 -24.11
N ASN A 193 0.57 13.62 -24.95
CA ASN A 193 -0.45 14.59 -25.32
C ASN A 193 -1.85 14.01 -25.12
N MET A 194 -2.85 14.88 -25.03
CA MET A 194 -4.24 14.45 -25.04
C MET A 194 -4.60 13.79 -26.39
N PRO A 195 -5.51 12.80 -26.44
CA PRO A 195 -5.77 12.03 -27.66
C PRO A 195 -6.19 12.89 -28.87
N GLY A 196 -6.99 13.92 -28.63
CA GLY A 196 -7.51 14.86 -29.64
C GLY A 196 -6.44 15.83 -30.11
N THR A 197 -5.78 16.49 -29.16
CA THR A 197 -4.62 17.37 -29.41
C THR A 197 -3.53 16.66 -30.20
N SER A 198 -3.20 15.41 -29.82
CA SER A 198 -2.20 14.60 -30.51
C SER A 198 -2.55 14.37 -31.98
N THR A 199 -3.82 14.10 -32.27
CA THR A 199 -4.33 13.86 -33.62
C THR A 199 -4.34 15.16 -34.44
N GLN A 200 -4.81 16.26 -33.85
CA GLN A 200 -4.87 17.55 -34.51
C GLN A 200 -3.47 18.05 -34.91
N LEU A 201 -2.50 18.00 -34.01
CA LEU A 201 -1.12 18.40 -34.28
C LEU A 201 -0.49 17.59 -35.42
N LYS A 202 -0.75 16.28 -35.46
CA LYS A 202 -0.28 15.41 -36.56
C LYS A 202 -0.88 15.82 -37.90
N CYS A 203 -2.20 16.07 -37.95
CA CYS A 203 -2.86 16.52 -39.18
C CYS A 203 -2.32 17.87 -39.65
N THR A 204 -2.19 18.85 -38.76
CA THR A 204 -1.64 20.17 -39.08
C THR A 204 -0.22 20.09 -39.62
N ASN A 205 0.65 19.29 -38.99
CA ASN A 205 2.03 19.12 -39.46
C ASN A 205 2.14 18.38 -40.80
N LEU A 206 1.13 17.61 -41.18
CA LEU A 206 1.03 16.97 -42.50
C LEU A 206 0.36 17.88 -43.54
N GLY A 207 0.03 19.12 -43.20
CA GLY A 207 -0.69 20.05 -44.08
C GLY A 207 -2.16 19.67 -44.31
N VAL A 208 -2.73 18.80 -43.48
CA VAL A 208 -4.12 18.36 -43.58
C VAL A 208 -5.02 19.32 -42.83
N GLU A 209 -5.90 20.02 -43.56
CA GLU A 209 -6.92 20.87 -42.95
C GLU A 209 -8.10 20.03 -42.46
N LEU A 210 -8.34 20.06 -41.15
CA LEU A 210 -9.47 19.37 -40.53
C LEU A 210 -10.75 20.20 -40.63
N SER A 211 -11.87 19.55 -40.96
CA SER A 211 -13.19 20.17 -40.90
C SER A 211 -13.54 20.65 -39.49
N GLU A 212 -14.41 21.65 -39.39
CA GLU A 212 -14.85 22.19 -38.09
C GLU A 212 -15.60 21.15 -37.24
N ARG A 213 -16.28 20.20 -37.88
CA ARG A 213 -16.89 19.06 -37.20
C ARG A 213 -15.82 18.17 -36.54
N SER A 214 -14.75 17.86 -37.25
CA SER A 214 -13.64 17.04 -36.74
C SER A 214 -12.91 17.73 -35.60
N LYS A 215 -12.62 19.04 -35.72
CA LYS A 215 -12.01 19.84 -34.65
C LYS A 215 -12.85 19.82 -33.36
N ARG A 216 -14.17 20.03 -33.47
CA ARG A 216 -15.09 19.95 -32.32
C ARG A 216 -15.11 18.57 -31.67
N TYR A 217 -15.08 17.50 -32.46
CA TYR A 217 -15.03 16.14 -31.95
C TYR A 217 -13.73 15.86 -31.18
N LEU A 218 -12.57 16.21 -31.75
CA LEU A 218 -11.27 16.04 -31.08
C LEU A 218 -11.19 16.84 -29.77
N LYS A 219 -11.72 18.07 -29.77
CA LYS A 219 -11.82 18.90 -28.55
C LYS A 219 -12.71 18.25 -27.48
N LYS A 220 -13.86 17.69 -27.87
CA LYS A 220 -14.73 16.96 -26.94
C LYS A 220 -14.02 15.76 -26.33
N MET A 221 -13.30 14.98 -27.14
CA MET A 221 -12.52 13.83 -26.66
C MET A 221 -11.47 14.24 -25.61
N ASP A 222 -10.79 15.37 -25.81
CA ASP A 222 -9.86 15.92 -24.82
C ASP A 222 -10.57 16.36 -23.53
N THR A 223 -11.74 17.01 -23.65
CA THR A 223 -12.56 17.40 -22.49
C THR A 223 -12.98 16.19 -21.67
N ASP A 224 -13.50 15.14 -22.31
CA ASP A 224 -13.97 13.92 -21.64
C ASP A 224 -12.80 13.19 -20.94
N PHE A 225 -11.65 13.10 -21.62
CA PHE A 225 -10.45 12.49 -21.04
C PHE A 225 -9.97 13.29 -19.81
N LYS A 226 -9.89 14.62 -19.93
CA LYS A 226 -9.47 15.50 -18.83
C LYS A 226 -10.44 15.43 -17.67
N TYR A 227 -11.75 15.43 -17.93
CA TYR A 227 -12.78 15.27 -16.90
C TYR A 227 -12.55 14.00 -16.07
N ASN A 228 -12.31 12.86 -16.73
CA ASN A 228 -12.07 11.60 -16.05
C ASN A 228 -10.78 11.61 -15.21
N GLN A 229 -9.71 12.22 -15.73
CA GLN A 229 -8.46 12.39 -15.00
C GLN A 229 -8.64 13.28 -13.76
N ASP A 230 -9.27 14.43 -13.95
CA ASP A 230 -9.51 15.42 -12.89
C ASP A 230 -10.49 14.87 -11.83
N TYR A 231 -11.53 14.14 -12.24
CA TYR A 231 -12.52 13.52 -11.35
C TYR A 231 -11.85 12.66 -10.26
N ILE A 232 -10.88 11.83 -10.65
CA ILE A 232 -10.15 10.96 -9.71
C ILE A 232 -9.33 11.78 -8.70
N LEU A 233 -8.85 12.95 -9.11
CA LEU A 233 -8.02 13.83 -8.31
C LEU A 233 -8.83 14.76 -7.39
N ARG A 234 -10.15 14.89 -7.60
CA ARG A 234 -10.97 15.79 -6.80
C ARG A 234 -10.92 15.47 -5.31
N PRO A 235 -10.77 16.47 -4.42
CA PRO A 235 -10.68 16.25 -2.98
C PRO A 235 -11.84 15.45 -2.39
N GLU A 236 -13.06 15.69 -2.84
CA GLU A 236 -14.26 14.97 -2.40
C GLU A 236 -14.23 13.50 -2.79
N VAL A 237 -13.72 13.17 -3.98
CA VAL A 237 -13.57 11.77 -4.44
C VAL A 237 -12.48 11.06 -3.65
N GLN A 238 -11.35 11.74 -3.41
CA GLN A 238 -10.27 11.19 -2.58
C GLN A 238 -10.75 10.96 -1.14
N LYS A 239 -11.46 11.92 -0.54
CA LYS A 239 -12.05 11.82 0.80
C LYS A 239 -13.04 10.66 0.89
N ARG A 240 -13.94 10.52 -0.08
CA ARG A 240 -14.91 9.41 -0.12
C ARG A 240 -14.21 8.05 -0.20
N ARG A 241 -13.19 7.91 -1.07
CA ARG A 241 -12.41 6.66 -1.17
C ARG A 241 -11.68 6.32 0.13
N LEU A 242 -11.17 7.34 0.81
CA LEU A 242 -10.52 7.22 2.11
C LEU A 242 -11.51 6.71 3.18
N GLN A 243 -12.71 7.30 3.23
CA GLN A 243 -13.79 6.87 4.14
C GLN A 243 -14.21 5.42 3.88
N GLN A 244 -14.46 5.04 2.62
CA GLN A 244 -14.78 3.66 2.23
C GLN A 244 -13.66 2.67 2.61
N ASN A 245 -12.39 3.08 2.57
CA ASN A 245 -11.30 2.23 3.05
C ASN A 245 -11.34 2.03 4.56
N ALA A 246 -11.65 3.07 5.32
CA ALA A 246 -11.78 3.01 6.78
C ALA A 246 -12.99 2.14 7.19
N GLU A 247 -14.13 2.29 6.51
CA GLU A 247 -15.33 1.47 6.69
C GLU A 247 -15.02 -0.01 6.47
N ARG A 248 -14.41 -0.36 5.33
CA ARG A 248 -13.99 -1.75 5.05
C ARG A 248 -13.03 -2.30 6.09
N LEU A 249 -12.15 -1.46 6.64
CA LEU A 249 -11.23 -1.89 7.69
C LEU A 249 -11.96 -2.17 9.01
N ALA A 250 -12.95 -1.35 9.35
CA ALA A 250 -13.81 -1.52 10.52
C ALA A 250 -14.71 -2.77 10.37
N GLU A 251 -15.36 -2.95 9.22
CA GLU A 251 -16.14 -4.15 8.89
C GLU A 251 -15.30 -5.42 8.99
N HIS A 252 -14.06 -5.40 8.48
CA HIS A 252 -13.16 -6.54 8.60
C HIS A 252 -12.78 -6.82 10.06
N LYS A 253 -12.62 -5.77 10.89
CA LYS A 253 -12.35 -5.92 12.33
C LYS A 253 -13.55 -6.58 13.03
N THR A 254 -14.76 -6.07 12.84
CA THR A 254 -15.99 -6.61 13.45
C THR A 254 -16.27 -8.02 12.97
N TRP A 255 -16.15 -8.30 11.66
CA TRP A 255 -16.30 -9.64 11.11
C TRP A 255 -15.34 -10.63 11.78
N ARG A 256 -14.08 -10.24 12.01
CA ARG A 256 -13.11 -11.09 12.72
C ARG A 256 -13.45 -11.29 14.19
N GLU A 257 -13.95 -10.27 14.88
CA GLU A 257 -14.37 -10.39 16.28
C GLU A 257 -15.57 -11.33 16.43
N MET A 258 -16.57 -11.23 15.53
CA MET A 258 -17.73 -12.12 15.50
C MET A 258 -17.38 -13.56 15.09
N ASN A 259 -16.43 -13.71 14.16
CA ASN A 259 -15.96 -15.02 13.69
C ASN A 259 -14.68 -15.49 14.41
N LYS A 260 -14.36 -14.92 15.59
CA LYS A 260 -13.39 -15.54 16.49
C LYS A 260 -13.99 -16.89 16.86
N LYS A 261 -13.56 -17.95 16.16
CA LYS A 261 -13.83 -19.30 16.60
C LYS A 261 -13.33 -19.37 18.04
N HIS A 262 -14.21 -19.68 18.98
CA HIS A 262 -13.75 -20.22 20.25
C HIS A 262 -12.97 -21.47 19.88
N ASP A 263 -11.65 -21.40 19.93
CA ASP A 263 -10.81 -22.59 19.93
C ASP A 263 -11.17 -23.31 21.23
N TYR A 264 -12.17 -24.18 21.16
CA TYR A 264 -12.44 -25.20 22.17
C TYR A 264 -11.30 -26.21 22.25
N TYR A 265 -10.22 -26.02 21.48
CA TYR A 265 -9.00 -26.81 21.57
C TYR A 265 -8.35 -26.60 22.95
N CYS A 266 -8.65 -27.50 23.86
CA CYS A 266 -7.83 -27.71 25.05
C CYS A 266 -6.61 -28.53 24.64
N LYS A 267 -5.41 -28.04 24.94
CA LYS A 267 -4.18 -28.83 24.77
C LYS A 267 -4.33 -30.11 25.60
N GLY A 268 -4.32 -31.26 24.93
CA GLY A 268 -4.55 -32.58 25.53
C GLY A 268 -5.97 -33.16 25.40
N GLN A 269 -6.86 -32.51 24.66
CA GLN A 269 -8.23 -33.01 24.41
C GLN A 269 -8.30 -34.26 23.52
N LEU A 270 -7.20 -34.57 22.81
CA LEU A 270 -7.00 -35.81 22.06
C LEU A 270 -5.91 -36.71 22.68
N ASP A 271 -5.33 -36.29 23.82
CA ASP A 271 -4.41 -37.17 24.53
C ASP A 271 -5.24 -38.33 25.09
N PRO A 272 -4.78 -39.58 24.93
CA PRO A 272 -5.48 -40.71 25.54
C PRO A 272 -5.59 -40.43 27.03
N GLN A 273 -6.82 -40.38 27.55
CA GLN A 273 -7.00 -40.33 29.00
C GLN A 273 -6.23 -41.51 29.60
N PRO A 274 -5.41 -41.29 30.64
CA PRO A 274 -4.74 -42.41 31.30
C PRO A 274 -5.83 -43.39 31.69
N ALA A 275 -5.67 -44.63 31.20
CA ALA A 275 -6.65 -45.69 31.38
C ALA A 275 -7.04 -45.72 32.87
N LEU A 276 -8.28 -45.32 33.16
CA LEU A 276 -8.92 -45.70 34.40
C LEU A 276 -8.74 -47.22 34.46
N GLN A 277 -7.99 -47.69 35.47
CA GLN A 277 -7.89 -49.10 35.77
C GLN A 277 -9.32 -49.60 35.97
N PHE A 278 -9.86 -50.24 34.94
CA PHE A 278 -11.10 -50.95 35.03
C PHE A 278 -10.87 -52.07 36.04
N GLN A 279 -11.46 -51.92 37.23
CA GLN A 279 -11.70 -53.06 38.09
C GLN A 279 -12.71 -53.94 37.37
N ASP A 280 -12.30 -55.20 37.17
CA ASP A 280 -13.13 -56.27 36.66
C ASP A 280 -14.48 -56.30 37.39
N HIS A 281 -15.57 -56.27 36.63
CA HIS A 281 -16.77 -57.04 36.94
C HIS A 281 -17.64 -57.18 35.68
N ASP A 282 -17.54 -58.38 35.11
CA ASP A 282 -18.61 -59.23 34.61
C ASP A 282 -19.72 -58.70 33.70
N SER A 283 -19.98 -59.53 32.69
CA SER A 283 -21.31 -59.94 32.22
C SER A 283 -21.84 -59.37 30.90
N TYR A 284 -21.53 -60.14 29.84
CA TYR A 284 -22.43 -60.63 28.78
C TYR A 284 -23.00 -59.67 27.72
N CYS A 285 -22.54 -59.90 26.48
CA CYS A 285 -23.31 -60.03 25.25
C CYS A 285 -24.83 -59.81 25.33
N LYS A 286 -25.36 -58.94 24.44
CA LYS A 286 -26.59 -59.18 23.65
C LYS A 286 -26.74 -58.14 22.51
N PRO A 287 -27.53 -58.42 21.45
CA PRO A 287 -27.05 -58.37 20.06
C PRO A 287 -27.68 -57.27 19.19
N LYS A 288 -27.13 -57.12 17.97
CA LYS A 288 -27.56 -56.22 16.89
C LYS A 288 -29.07 -56.30 16.60
N LEU A 289 -29.72 -55.15 16.51
CA LEU A 289 -31.10 -55.00 16.03
C LEU A 289 -31.18 -55.14 14.49
N PRO A 290 -32.19 -55.83 13.93
CA PRO A 290 -32.39 -55.92 12.48
C PRO A 290 -33.07 -54.67 11.89
N ARG A 291 -32.77 -54.40 10.62
CA ARG A 291 -33.28 -53.30 9.79
C ARG A 291 -34.77 -53.48 9.45
N PRO A 292 -35.57 -52.39 9.35
CA PRO A 292 -36.98 -52.48 9.00
C PRO A 292 -37.18 -52.72 7.50
N ALA A 293 -38.16 -53.56 7.16
CA ALA A 293 -38.64 -53.78 5.80
C ALA A 293 -39.55 -52.63 5.37
N ALA A 294 -39.50 -52.30 4.07
CA ALA A 294 -40.43 -51.38 3.43
C ALA A 294 -41.67 -52.15 2.95
N ASP A 295 -42.84 -51.55 3.14
CA ASP A 295 -44.02 -51.74 2.31
C ASP A 295 -44.03 -50.70 1.18
#